data_AF-A0A1E4HPM7-F1
#
_entry.id   AF-A0A1E4HPM7-F1
#
_cell.length_a   1.000
_cell.length_b   1.000
_cell.length_c   1.000
_cell.angle_alpha   90.00
_cell.angle_beta   90.00
_cell.angle_gamma   90.00
#
_symmetry.space_group_name_H-M   'P 1'
#
loop_
_entity.id
_entity.type
_entity.pdbx_description
1 polymer ?
#
loop_
_entity_poly.entity_id
_entity_poly.type
_entity_poly.pdbx_seq_one_letter_code
_entity_poly.pdbx_strand_id
1 'polypeptide(L)'
;MCQDHRAGRDVDVETDRADRGVRTIDCPTLVLWGEHGPLGRVPDVVDVWRRWAPAAHGIVLPCGHFVPEERPDDVAAAILALLAA
;
A
#
# COMPACT_ATOMS: atom_id res chain seq x y z
N MET A 1 -18.88 -0.19 0.07
CA MET A 1 -18.72 -0.41 1.54
C MET A 1 -19.33 -1.70 2.06
N CYS A 2 -20.56 -2.12 1.70
CA CYS A 2 -21.19 -3.24 2.43
C CYS A 2 -20.52 -4.63 2.22
N GLN A 3 -19.65 -4.82 1.22
CA GLN A 3 -19.02 -6.12 0.96
C GLN A 3 -17.51 -6.07 0.65
N ASP A 4 -16.91 -4.88 0.59
CA ASP A 4 -15.50 -4.70 0.16
C ASP A 4 -14.50 -5.32 1.16
N HIS A 5 -14.93 -5.62 2.38
CA HIS A 5 -14.05 -6.09 3.47
C HIS A 5 -14.54 -7.40 4.08
N ARG A 6 -15.52 -8.07 3.45
CA ARG A 6 -16.09 -9.31 4.00
C ARG A 6 -15.04 -10.43 4.07
N ALA A 7 -14.26 -10.59 3.01
CA ALA A 7 -13.18 -11.58 2.97
C ALA A 7 -12.11 -11.27 4.04
N GLY A 8 -11.80 -9.99 4.22
CA GLY A 8 -10.87 -9.48 5.23
C GLY A 8 -11.21 -9.86 6.67
N ARG A 9 -12.50 -10.09 6.98
CA ARG A 9 -12.94 -10.48 8.32
C ARG A 9 -12.80 -11.98 8.59
N ASP A 10 -13.12 -12.80 7.59
CA ASP A 10 -13.37 -14.23 7.82
C ASP A 10 -12.34 -15.15 7.14
N VAL A 11 -11.92 -14.86 5.91
CA VAL A 11 -11.10 -15.78 5.08
C VAL A 11 -9.66 -15.30 4.93
N ASP A 12 -9.46 -14.00 4.73
CA ASP A 12 -8.13 -13.46 4.42
C ASP A 12 -7.20 -13.57 5.63
N VAL A 13 -7.71 -13.44 6.86
CA VAL A 13 -6.88 -13.50 8.08
C VAL A 13 -6.12 -14.81 8.21
N GLU A 14 -6.77 -15.94 7.92
CA GLU A 14 -6.11 -17.25 8.04
C GLU A 14 -5.14 -17.49 6.89
N THR A 15 -5.51 -17.06 5.68
CA THR A 15 -4.63 -17.11 4.51
C THR A 15 -3.38 -16.26 4.73
N ASP A 16 -3.55 -15.04 5.24
CA ASP A 16 -2.46 -14.14 5.58
C ASP A 16 -1.57 -14.75 6.67
N ARG A 17 -2.14 -15.35 7.72
CA ARG A 17 -1.32 -16.01 8.76
C ARG A 17 -0.50 -17.17 8.19
N ALA A 18 -1.08 -17.96 7.30
CA ALA A 18 -0.38 -19.08 6.67
C ALA A 18 0.76 -18.61 5.75
N ASP A 19 0.56 -17.50 5.03
CA ASP A 19 1.54 -16.98 4.08
C ASP A 19 2.60 -16.08 4.73
N ARG A 20 2.31 -15.49 5.90
CA ARG A 20 3.21 -14.53 6.56
C ARG A 20 4.56 -15.17 6.93
N GLY A 21 5.63 -14.64 6.34
CA GLY A 21 7.00 -15.15 6.53
C GLY A 21 7.32 -16.40 5.72
N VAL A 22 6.37 -16.91 4.94
CA VAL A 22 6.53 -18.05 4.03
C VAL A 22 6.52 -17.58 2.57
N ARG A 23 5.65 -16.62 2.23
CA ARG A 23 5.50 -16.08 0.88
C ARG A 23 5.65 -14.56 0.88
N THR A 24 6.17 -14.05 -0.23
CA THR A 24 6.35 -12.62 -0.48
C THR A 24 5.89 -12.24 -1.89
N ILE A 25 5.57 -10.97 -2.06
CA ILE A 25 5.40 -10.31 -3.35
C ILE A 25 6.80 -9.94 -3.84
N ASP A 26 7.28 -10.64 -4.86
CA ASP A 26 8.67 -10.55 -5.30
C ASP A 26 8.92 -9.43 -6.32
N CYS A 27 7.87 -8.76 -6.82
CA CYS A 27 7.99 -7.67 -7.77
C CYS A 27 8.19 -6.30 -7.09
N PRO A 28 8.75 -5.30 -7.82
CA PRO A 28 8.77 -3.93 -7.35
C PRO A 28 7.37 -3.46 -6.91
N THR A 29 7.29 -2.94 -5.69
CA THR A 29 6.01 -2.56 -5.06
C THR A 29 6.06 -1.10 -4.62
N LEU A 30 5.12 -0.29 -5.10
CA LEU A 30 4.96 1.12 -4.72
C LEU A 30 3.80 1.28 -3.75
N VAL A 31 4.04 1.95 -2.64
CA VAL A 31 3.04 2.28 -1.61
C VAL A 31 2.83 3.79 -1.56
N LEU A 32 1.64 4.28 -1.92
CA LEU A 32 1.30 5.70 -1.87
C LEU A 32 0.29 5.98 -0.75
N TRP A 33 0.51 7.04 0.04
CA TRP A 33 -0.48 7.50 1.02
C TRP A 33 -0.45 9.02 1.19
N GLY A 34 -1.58 9.56 1.63
CA GLY A 34 -1.71 10.98 1.94
C GLY A 34 -1.25 11.32 3.36
N GLU A 35 -0.45 12.38 3.47
CA GLU A 35 0.02 12.98 4.72
C GLU A 35 -1.13 13.47 5.63
N HIS A 36 -2.22 13.94 5.04
CA HIS A 36 -3.40 14.42 5.79
C HIS A 36 -4.45 13.32 5.97
N GLY A 37 -4.19 12.12 5.43
CA GLY A 37 -5.05 10.96 5.56
C GLY A 37 -4.81 10.15 6.85
N PRO A 38 -5.53 9.03 7.03
CA PRO A 38 -5.41 8.18 8.23
C PRO A 38 -4.00 7.65 8.50
N LEU A 39 -3.19 7.51 7.44
CA LEU A 39 -1.82 6.98 7.52
C LEU A 39 -0.75 8.06 7.76
N GLY A 40 -1.08 9.34 7.69
CA GLY A 40 -0.10 10.42 7.80
C GLY A 40 0.63 10.49 9.16
N ARG A 41 0.05 9.90 10.20
CA ARG A 41 0.64 9.81 11.55
C ARG A 41 1.24 8.44 11.85
N VAL A 42 1.19 7.51 10.91
CA VAL A 42 1.74 6.16 11.08
C VAL A 42 3.22 6.21 10.69
N PRO A 43 4.15 5.95 11.61
CA PRO A 43 5.59 6.11 11.32
C PRO A 43 6.12 5.07 10.33
N ASP A 44 5.55 3.86 10.32
CA ASP A 44 6.17 2.69 9.70
C ASP A 44 5.33 2.11 8.55
N VAL A 45 4.65 2.96 7.78
CA VAL A 45 3.72 2.51 6.71
C VAL A 45 4.41 1.54 5.74
N VAL A 46 5.61 1.90 5.26
CA VAL A 46 6.35 1.07 4.29
C VAL A 46 6.88 -0.21 4.95
N ASP A 47 7.28 -0.17 6.22
CA ASP A 47 7.81 -1.34 6.90
C ASP A 47 6.74 -2.39 7.21
N VAL A 48 5.48 -1.98 7.35
CA VAL A 48 4.35 -2.93 7.36
C VAL A 48 4.27 -3.67 6.04
N TRP A 49 4.40 -2.97 4.91
CA TRP A 49 4.39 -3.57 3.57
C TRP A 49 5.63 -4.42 3.29
N ARG A 50 6.81 -4.04 3.77
CA ARG A 50 8.07 -4.81 3.57
C ARG A 50 8.03 -6.22 4.15
N ARG A 51 7.14 -6.49 5.10
CA ARG A 51 6.89 -7.84 5.63
C ARG A 51 6.26 -8.78 4.59
N TRP A 52 5.61 -8.21 3.58
CA TRP A 52 4.91 -8.91 2.51
C TRP A 52 5.58 -8.72 1.15
N ALA A 53 6.16 -7.55 0.91
CA ALA A 53 6.82 -7.16 -0.32
C ALA A 53 8.20 -6.59 0.00
N PRO A 54 9.27 -7.39 0.06
CA PRO A 54 10.60 -6.94 0.47
C PRO A 54 11.14 -5.75 -0.34
N ALA A 55 10.76 -5.67 -1.62
CA ALA A 55 11.11 -4.58 -2.53
C ALA A 55 10.17 -3.35 -2.44
N ALA A 56 9.32 -3.28 -1.40
CA ALA A 56 8.41 -2.16 -1.22
C ALA A 56 9.16 -0.86 -0.91
N HIS A 57 8.77 0.19 -1.64
CA HIS A 57 9.12 1.57 -1.37
C HIS A 57 7.85 2.42 -1.29
N GLY A 58 7.96 3.56 -0.62
CA GLY A 58 6.80 4.40 -0.33
C GLY A 58 7.02 5.85 -0.65
N ILE A 59 5.93 6.53 -1.02
CA ILE A 59 5.88 7.96 -1.23
C ILE A 59 4.67 8.50 -0.46
N VAL A 60 4.92 9.48 0.40
CA VAL A 60 3.87 10.27 1.05
C VAL A 60 3.61 11.52 0.22
N LEU A 61 2.34 11.84 0.00
CA LEU A 61 1.92 13.04 -0.74
C LEU A 61 1.11 13.98 0.18
N PRO A 62 1.21 15.31 0.05
CA PRO A 62 0.53 16.25 0.94
C PRO A 62 -0.95 16.40 0.52
N CYS A 63 -1.72 15.35 0.76
CA CYS A 63 -3.15 15.23 0.48
C CYS A 63 -3.85 14.31 1.50
N GLY A 64 -5.17 14.20 1.42
CA GLY A 64 -5.99 13.29 2.18
C GLY A 64 -5.94 11.84 1.67
N HIS A 65 -7.00 11.08 1.97
CA HIS A 65 -7.04 9.65 1.69
C HIS A 65 -7.20 9.31 0.20
N PHE A 66 -7.83 10.20 -0.58
CA PHE A 66 -8.15 9.95 -1.98
C PHE A 66 -6.99 10.39 -2.87
N VAL A 67 -5.81 9.81 -2.66
CA VAL A 67 -4.54 10.22 -3.27
C VAL A 67 -4.64 10.38 -4.80
N PRO A 68 -5.25 9.45 -5.58
CA PRO A 68 -5.39 9.62 -7.03
C PRO A 68 -6.31 10.75 -7.46
N GLU A 69 -7.28 11.14 -6.63
CA GLU A 69 -8.21 12.25 -6.90
C GLU A 69 -7.59 13.59 -6.50
N GLU A 70 -6.84 13.62 -5.39
CA GLU A 70 -6.28 14.84 -4.84
C GLU A 70 -4.93 15.22 -5.45
N ARG A 71 -4.12 14.23 -5.88
CA ARG A 71 -2.78 14.40 -6.47
C ARG A 71 -2.59 13.52 -7.72
N PRO A 72 -3.46 13.64 -8.74
CA PRO A 72 -3.46 12.76 -9.90
C PRO A 72 -2.12 12.74 -10.65
N ASP A 73 -1.50 13.90 -10.85
CA ASP A 73 -0.25 14.02 -11.61
C ASP A 73 0.93 13.35 -10.89
N ASP A 74 1.04 13.53 -9.56
CA ASP A 74 2.10 12.89 -8.77
C ASP A 74 1.93 11.36 -8.73
N VAL A 75 0.68 10.89 -8.62
CA VAL A 75 0.36 9.46 -8.68
C VAL A 75 0.74 8.88 -10.04
N ALA A 76 0.35 9.54 -11.13
CA ALA A 76 0.70 9.11 -12.47
C ALA A 76 2.21 9.07 -12.69
N ALA A 77 2.93 10.10 -12.26
CA ALA A 77 4.39 10.15 -12.35
C ALA A 77 5.06 9.02 -11.56
N ALA A 78 4.60 8.74 -10.34
CA ALA A 78 5.12 7.67 -9.51
C ALA A 78 4.89 6.28 -10.13
N ILE A 79 3.71 6.04 -10.70
CA ILE A 79 3.39 4.78 -11.39
C ILE A 79 4.25 4.62 -12.65
N LEU A 80 4.40 5.67 -13.47
CA LEU A 80 5.23 5.61 -14.66
C LEU A 80 6.70 5.35 -14.33
N ALA A 81 7.21 5.95 -13.25
CA ALA A 81 8.56 5.69 -12.75
C ALA A 81 8.75 4.23 -12.31
N LEU A 82 7.76 3.64 -11.62
CA LEU A 82 7.79 2.23 -11.23
C LEU A 82 7.85 1.30 -12.45
N LEU A 83 7.06 1.60 -13.48
CA LEU A 83 6.97 0.76 -14.69
C LEU A 83 8.17 0.90 -15.63
N ALA A 84 8.95 1.98 -15.50
CA ALA A 84 10.15 2.22 -16.28
C ALA A 84 11.42 1.62 -15.65
N ALA A 85 11.34 1.14 -14.41
CA ALA A 85 12.42 0.50 -13.67
C ALA A 85 12.50 -1.01 -13.98
#